data_AF-A0A924G792-F1
#
_entry.id   AF-A0A924G792-F1
#
_cell.length_a   1.000
_cell.length_b   1.000
_cell.length_c   1.000
_cell.angle_alpha   90.00
_cell.angle_beta   90.00
_cell.angle_gamma   90.00
#
_symmetry.space_group_name_H-M   'P 1'
#
loop_
_entity.id
_entity.type
_entity.pdbx_description
1 polymer ?
#
loop_
_entity_poly.entity_id
_entity_poly.type
_entity_poly.pdbx_seq_one_letter_code
_entity_poly.pdbx_strand_id
1 'polypeptide(L)'
;MHGAALLYNLLLAEAYEAQEFTTIEAPVDRYRDYLGTWQVDLDLMGSTLADWDRNEFWRLVRAKNTGVVSQPFIDGWIDHVIGLRGDIASDPASREVIADRERRHKRSQARLDNRKLLEGWRGASGAGRLVYRWPQVLSILTDLHDGLERADA
;
A
#
# COMPACT_ATOMS: atom_id res chain seq x y z
N MET A 1 2.07 -2.75 6.99
CA MET A 1 1.18 -2.36 5.85
C MET A 1 1.76 -1.27 4.95
N HIS A 2 2.38 -0.21 5.48
CA HIS A 2 2.98 0.83 4.63
C HIS A 2 4.02 0.27 3.64
N GLY A 3 4.96 -0.58 4.09
CA GLY A 3 5.91 -1.25 3.21
C GLY A 3 5.27 -2.05 2.06
N ALA A 4 4.16 -2.75 2.31
CA ALA A 4 3.43 -3.46 1.24
C ALA A 4 2.91 -2.50 0.16
N ALA A 5 2.42 -1.32 0.55
CA ALA A 5 1.97 -0.29 -0.38
C ALA A 5 3.14 0.34 -1.15
N LEU A 6 4.27 0.59 -0.48
CA LEU A 6 5.48 1.09 -1.13
C LEU A 6 6.01 0.07 -2.15
N LEU A 7 6.09 -1.21 -1.79
CA LEU A 7 6.52 -2.28 -2.69
C LEU A 7 5.58 -2.42 -3.88
N TYR A 8 4.27 -2.36 -3.65
CA TYR A 8 3.31 -2.34 -4.75
C TYR A 8 3.55 -1.17 -5.72
N ASN A 9 3.85 0.03 -5.22
CA ASN A 9 4.13 1.16 -6.10
C ASN A 9 5.50 1.08 -6.77
N LEU A 10 6.50 0.43 -6.17
CA LEU A 10 7.74 0.08 -6.87
C LEU A 10 7.45 -0.85 -8.05
N LEU A 11 6.63 -1.89 -7.85
CA LEU A 11 6.25 -2.80 -8.94
C LEU A 11 5.52 -2.06 -10.07
N LEU A 12 4.63 -1.11 -9.73
CA LEU A 12 3.97 -0.26 -10.72
C LEU A 12 4.97 0.66 -11.43
N ALA A 13 5.93 1.23 -10.71
CA ALA A 13 6.96 2.09 -11.28
C ALA A 13 7.81 1.34 -12.31
N GLU A 14 8.29 0.15 -11.95
CA GLU A 14 9.09 -0.71 -12.82
C GLU A 14 8.28 -1.14 -14.06
N ALA A 15 7.02 -1.51 -13.88
CA ALA A 15 6.13 -1.81 -15.00
C ALA A 15 5.83 -0.59 -15.88
N TYR A 16 5.70 0.60 -15.28
CA TYR A 16 5.42 1.86 -15.99
C TYR A 16 6.59 2.28 -16.87
N GLU A 17 7.81 2.25 -16.32
CA GLU A 17 9.04 2.52 -17.07
C GLU A 17 9.30 1.47 -18.15
N ALA A 18 9.01 0.19 -17.88
CA ALA A 18 9.12 -0.89 -18.87
C ALA A 18 8.14 -0.74 -20.05
N GLN A 19 7.06 0.03 -19.90
CA GLN A 19 6.14 0.40 -20.99
C GLN A 19 6.49 1.74 -21.64
N GLU A 20 7.66 2.31 -21.32
CA GLU A 20 8.19 3.58 -21.84
C GLU A 20 7.28 4.79 -21.57
N PHE A 21 6.44 4.72 -20.53
CA PHE A 21 5.66 5.87 -20.12
C PHE A 21 6.55 6.89 -19.40
N THR A 22 6.37 8.19 -19.69
CA THR A 22 7.30 9.25 -19.27
C THR A 22 6.63 10.41 -18.51
N THR A 23 5.34 10.32 -18.21
CA THR A 23 4.61 11.39 -17.50
C THR A 23 5.09 11.58 -16.07
N ILE A 24 5.65 10.53 -15.46
CA ILE A 24 6.18 10.57 -14.11
C ILE A 24 7.70 10.44 -14.20
N GLU A 25 8.41 11.39 -13.60
CA GLU A 25 9.87 11.40 -13.56
C GLU A 25 10.40 10.46 -12.47
N ALA A 26 11.31 9.57 -12.87
CA ALA A 26 12.04 8.60 -12.05
C ALA A 26 11.19 7.91 -10.96
N PRO A 27 10.02 7.33 -11.30
CA PRO A 27 9.17 6.67 -10.31
C PRO A 27 9.86 5.48 -9.64
N VAL A 28 10.75 4.75 -10.32
CA VAL A 28 11.45 3.60 -9.72
C VAL A 28 12.37 4.05 -8.59
N ASP A 29 13.23 5.03 -8.85
CA ASP A 29 14.18 5.56 -7.85
C ASP A 29 13.44 6.08 -6.62
N ARG A 30 12.37 6.85 -6.82
CA ARG A 30 11.54 7.37 -5.73
C ARG A 30 11.02 6.27 -4.80
N TYR A 31 10.50 5.17 -5.35
CA TYR A 31 9.96 4.09 -4.53
C TYR A 31 11.03 3.19 -3.93
N ARG A 32 12.20 3.08 -4.55
CA ARG A 32 13.38 2.45 -3.92
C ARG A 32 13.83 3.24 -2.70
N ASP A 33 13.90 4.57 -2.78
CA ASP A 33 14.26 5.43 -1.64
C ASP A 33 13.27 5.32 -0.48
N TYR A 34 11.96 5.36 -0.79
CA TYR A 34 10.92 5.22 0.23
C TYR A 34 10.93 3.84 0.88
N LEU A 35 11.14 2.77 0.11
CA LEU A 35 11.29 1.42 0.65
C LEU A 35 12.54 1.28 1.50
N GLY A 36 13.67 1.84 1.07
CA GLY A 36 14.92 1.83 1.81
C GLY A 36 14.75 2.49 3.18
N THR A 37 14.13 3.67 3.21
CA THR A 37 13.82 4.37 4.47
C THR A 37 12.89 3.53 5.35
N TRP A 38 11.83 2.97 4.78
CA TRP A 38 10.90 2.11 5.53
C TRP A 38 11.57 0.84 6.06
N GLN A 39 12.51 0.25 5.31
CA GLN A 39 13.24 -0.93 5.73
C GLN A 39 14.19 -0.63 6.90
N VAL A 40 14.88 0.52 6.89
CA VAL A 40 15.68 0.97 8.04
C VAL A 40 14.81 1.08 9.30
N ASP A 41 13.63 1.69 9.19
CA ASP A 41 12.68 1.79 10.31
C ASP A 41 12.23 0.39 10.79
N LEU A 42 11.98 -0.53 9.86
CA LEU A 42 11.61 -1.91 10.16
C LEU A 42 12.71 -2.63 10.93
N ASP A 43 13.96 -2.53 10.49
CA ASP A 43 15.11 -3.18 11.10
C ASP A 43 15.33 -2.69 12.55
N LEU A 44 15.13 -1.38 12.79
CA LEU A 44 15.17 -0.80 14.13
C LEU A 44 14.05 -1.31 15.04
N MET A 45 12.88 -1.60 14.47
CA MET A 45 11.70 -2.09 15.21
C MET A 45 11.59 -3.62 15.25
N GLY A 46 12.51 -4.36 14.61
CA GLY A 46 12.37 -5.79 14.33
C GLY A 46 12.14 -6.65 15.57
N SER A 47 12.86 -6.40 16.67
CA SER A 47 12.68 -7.13 17.93
C SER A 47 11.31 -6.88 18.55
N THR A 48 10.92 -5.61 18.68
CA THR A 48 9.60 -5.21 19.21
C THR A 48 8.45 -5.82 18.40
N LEU A 49 8.60 -5.89 17.07
CA LEU A 49 7.60 -6.47 16.19
C LEU A 49 7.55 -8.00 16.26
N ALA A 50 8.71 -8.65 16.50
CA ALA A 50 8.78 -10.09 16.69
C ALA A 50 8.09 -10.53 18.00
N ASP A 51 8.20 -9.72 19.05
CA ASP A 51 7.59 -9.98 20.36
C ASP A 51 6.10 -9.59 20.45
N TRP A 52 5.54 -8.99 19.39
CA TRP A 52 4.17 -8.50 19.40
C TRP A 52 3.14 -9.64 19.36
N ASP A 53 2.36 -9.79 20.43
CA ASP A 53 1.19 -10.68 20.44
C ASP A 53 0.04 -10.13 19.58
N ARG A 54 -0.08 -10.67 18.37
CA ARG A 54 -1.14 -10.30 17.42
C ARG A 54 -2.51 -10.91 17.77
N ASN A 55 -2.58 -11.89 18.68
CA ASN A 55 -3.86 -12.53 19.02
C ASN A 55 -4.81 -11.57 19.72
N GLU A 56 -4.30 -10.79 20.67
CA GLU A 56 -5.11 -9.77 21.36
C GLU A 56 -5.59 -8.69 20.39
N PHE A 57 -4.71 -8.23 19.50
CA PHE A 57 -5.07 -7.28 18.45
C PHE A 57 -6.24 -7.81 17.60
N TRP A 58 -6.14 -9.04 17.11
CA TRP A 58 -7.19 -9.63 16.28
C TRP A 58 -8.48 -9.92 17.03
N ARG A 59 -8.41 -10.25 18.32
CA ARG A 59 -9.59 -10.38 19.19
C ARG A 59 -10.36 -9.05 19.26
N LEU A 60 -9.65 -7.94 19.44
CA LEU A 60 -10.25 -6.61 19.46
C LEU A 60 -10.87 -6.23 18.10
N VAL A 61 -10.14 -6.48 17.01
CA VAL A 61 -10.63 -6.19 15.64
C VAL A 61 -11.92 -6.98 15.36
N ARG A 62 -11.93 -8.30 15.63
CA ARG A 62 -13.10 -9.15 15.38
C ARG A 62 -14.30 -8.79 16.24
N ALA A 63 -14.08 -8.27 17.45
CA ALA A 63 -15.18 -7.78 18.30
C ALA A 63 -15.91 -6.58 17.69
N LYS A 64 -15.27 -5.81 16.80
CA LYS A 64 -15.86 -4.67 16.11
C LYS A 64 -16.18 -4.95 14.63
N ASN A 65 -15.50 -5.90 14.01
CA ASN A 65 -15.68 -6.29 12.63
C ASN A 65 -15.51 -7.80 12.46
N THR A 66 -16.62 -8.52 12.52
CA THR A 66 -16.65 -10.00 12.44
C THR A 66 -16.27 -10.53 11.04
N GLY A 67 -16.31 -9.68 10.01
CA GLY A 67 -16.04 -10.05 8.61
C GLY A 67 -14.62 -9.74 8.13
N VAL A 68 -13.63 -9.65 9.02
CA VAL A 68 -12.26 -9.29 8.63
C VAL A 68 -11.58 -10.41 7.83
N VAL A 69 -11.53 -10.25 6.50
CA VAL A 69 -10.90 -11.22 5.58
C VAL A 69 -9.42 -10.96 5.31
N SER A 70 -8.89 -9.82 5.75
CA SER A 70 -7.51 -9.41 5.48
C SER A 70 -6.47 -10.00 6.43
N GLN A 71 -6.91 -10.62 7.54
CA GLN A 71 -6.02 -11.11 8.59
C GLN A 71 -4.92 -12.05 8.07
N PRO A 72 -5.20 -13.12 7.30
CA PRO A 72 -4.16 -14.06 6.87
C PRO A 72 -3.04 -13.38 6.07
N PHE A 73 -3.40 -12.40 5.24
CA PHE A 73 -2.40 -11.62 4.51
C PHE A 73 -1.60 -10.71 5.44
N ILE A 74 -2.24 -10.06 6.41
CA ILE A 74 -1.56 -9.14 7.32
C ILE A 74 -0.57 -9.91 8.19
N ASP A 75 -0.99 -11.04 8.76
CA ASP A 75 -0.10 -11.91 9.56
C ASP A 75 1.05 -12.43 8.70
N GLY A 76 0.76 -13.02 7.53
CA GLY A 76 1.79 -13.54 6.64
C GLY A 76 2.76 -12.47 6.14
N TRP A 77 2.28 -11.26 5.84
CA TRP A 77 3.13 -10.14 5.47
C TRP A 77 4.04 -9.70 6.63
N ILE A 78 3.51 -9.62 7.85
CA ILE A 78 4.30 -9.25 9.04
C ILE A 78 5.39 -10.29 9.29
N ASP A 79 5.03 -11.57 9.28
CA ASP A 79 6.00 -12.65 9.49
C ASP A 79 7.09 -12.65 8.43
N HIS A 80 6.70 -12.43 7.16
CA HIS A 80 7.64 -12.32 6.05
C HIS A 80 8.65 -11.19 6.24
N VAL A 81 8.20 -9.97 6.54
CA VAL A 81 9.11 -8.82 6.64
C VAL A 81 9.98 -8.85 7.89
N ILE A 82 9.52 -9.44 9.00
CA ILE A 82 10.35 -9.66 10.20
C ILE A 82 11.41 -10.75 9.95
N GLY A 83 11.03 -11.79 9.19
CA GLY A 83 11.91 -12.91 8.83
C GLY A 83 12.90 -12.59 7.71
N LEU A 84 12.66 -11.55 6.91
CA LEU A 84 13.47 -11.18 5.77
C LEU A 84 14.92 -10.84 6.18
N ARG A 85 15.87 -11.29 5.36
CA ARG A 85 17.30 -10.93 5.47
C ARG A 85 17.74 -10.43 4.11
N GLY A 86 17.88 -9.11 3.97
CA GLY A 86 18.26 -8.46 2.72
C GLY A 86 17.23 -7.43 2.24
N ASP A 87 17.42 -6.91 1.03
CA ASP A 87 16.62 -5.83 0.45
C ASP A 87 15.21 -6.29 0.04
N ILE A 88 14.18 -5.70 0.64
CA ILE A 88 12.78 -6.00 0.33
C ILE A 88 12.38 -5.59 -1.09
N ALA A 89 13.02 -4.57 -1.67
CA ALA A 89 12.71 -4.10 -3.02
C ALA A 89 13.06 -5.16 -4.09
N SER A 90 14.07 -5.98 -3.78
CA SER A 90 14.63 -6.99 -4.67
C SER A 90 14.25 -8.42 -4.29
N ASP A 91 13.63 -8.64 -3.13
CA ASP A 91 13.20 -9.96 -2.65
C ASP A 91 12.06 -10.55 -3.52
N PRO A 92 12.28 -11.67 -4.23
CA PRO A 92 11.27 -12.25 -5.12
C PRO A 92 9.98 -12.64 -4.40
N ALA A 93 10.08 -13.17 -3.18
CA ALA A 93 8.92 -13.62 -2.41
C ALA A 93 8.01 -12.44 -2.01
N SER A 94 8.60 -11.34 -1.53
CA SER A 94 7.87 -10.10 -1.24
C SER A 94 7.14 -9.58 -2.47
N ARG A 95 7.81 -9.56 -3.61
CA ARG A 95 7.27 -9.07 -4.89
C ARG A 95 6.11 -9.94 -5.37
N GLU A 96 6.25 -11.26 -5.29
CA GLU A 96 5.21 -12.22 -5.67
C GLU A 96 3.96 -12.08 -4.80
N VAL A 97 4.12 -12.03 -3.47
CA VAL A 97 3.00 -11.88 -2.51
C VAL A 97 2.16 -10.64 -2.80
N ILE A 98 2.82 -9.51 -3.12
CA ILE A 98 2.13 -8.25 -3.44
C ILE A 98 1.43 -8.33 -4.81
N ALA A 99 2.10 -8.86 -5.83
CA ALA A 99 1.53 -8.99 -7.16
C ALA A 99 0.31 -9.93 -7.17
N ASP A 100 0.42 -11.08 -6.49
CA ASP A 100 -0.67 -12.04 -6.33
C ASP A 100 -1.88 -11.45 -5.62
N ARG A 101 -1.64 -10.66 -4.58
CA ARG A 101 -2.70 -9.97 -3.86
C ARG A 101 -3.45 -9.02 -4.77
N GLU A 102 -2.76 -8.25 -5.61
CA GLU A 102 -3.44 -7.36 -6.55
C GLU A 102 -4.33 -8.17 -7.51
N ARG A 103 -3.77 -9.21 -8.13
CA ARG A 103 -4.51 -10.09 -9.05
C ARG A 103 -5.75 -10.67 -8.43
N ARG A 104 -5.65 -11.22 -7.22
CA ARG A 104 -6.78 -11.83 -6.50
C ARG A 104 -7.90 -10.81 -6.21
N HIS A 105 -7.54 -9.58 -5.83
CA HIS A 105 -8.54 -8.58 -5.46
C HIS A 105 -9.13 -7.82 -6.65
N LYS A 106 -8.36 -7.60 -7.71
CA LYS A 106 -8.76 -6.72 -8.81
C LYS A 106 -9.02 -7.45 -10.12
N ARG A 107 -8.55 -8.69 -10.29
CA ARG A 107 -8.71 -9.49 -11.52
C ARG A 107 -8.32 -8.65 -12.76
N SER A 108 -9.26 -8.39 -13.68
CA SER A 108 -9.03 -7.59 -14.89
C SER A 108 -8.67 -6.11 -14.64
N GLN A 109 -8.87 -5.63 -13.41
CA GLN A 109 -8.52 -4.27 -12.97
C GLN A 109 -7.14 -4.20 -12.28
N ALA A 110 -6.39 -5.31 -12.23
CA ALA A 110 -5.02 -5.30 -11.74
C ALA A 110 -4.15 -4.47 -12.67
N ARG A 111 -3.50 -3.43 -12.14
CA ARG A 111 -2.70 -2.50 -12.95
C ARG A 111 -1.42 -3.14 -13.45
N LEU A 112 -0.84 -4.06 -12.68
CA LEU A 112 0.34 -4.80 -13.11
C LEU A 112 0.10 -5.62 -14.39
N ASP A 113 -1.15 -6.04 -14.64
CA ASP A 113 -1.50 -6.85 -15.81
C ASP A 113 -2.27 -6.05 -16.89
N ASN A 114 -2.67 -4.80 -16.60
CA ASN A 114 -3.52 -4.00 -17.48
C ASN A 114 -2.81 -2.70 -17.89
N ARG A 115 -2.19 -2.73 -19.08
CA ARG A 115 -1.45 -1.59 -19.66
C ARG A 115 -2.23 -0.29 -19.65
N LYS A 116 -3.52 -0.30 -20.00
CA LYS A 116 -4.35 0.92 -20.06
C LYS A 116 -4.56 1.52 -18.67
N LEU A 117 -4.76 0.69 -17.65
CA LEU A 117 -4.89 1.16 -16.27
C LEU A 117 -3.55 1.58 -15.66
N LEU A 118 -2.45 0.98 -16.12
CA LEU A 118 -1.09 1.37 -15.77
C LEU A 118 -0.72 2.74 -16.35
N GLU A 119 -1.06 3.00 -17.62
CA GLU A 119 -0.86 4.31 -18.25
C GLU A 119 -1.53 5.44 -17.45
N GLY A 120 -2.72 5.18 -16.90
CA GLY A 120 -3.45 6.11 -16.03
C GLY A 120 -2.93 6.21 -14.59
N TRP A 121 -1.86 5.50 -14.22
CA TRP A 121 -1.26 5.62 -12.90
C TRP A 121 -0.59 6.99 -12.75
N ARG A 122 -0.88 7.69 -11.65
CA ARG A 122 -0.42 9.06 -11.39
C ARG A 122 0.76 9.12 -10.40
N GLY A 123 1.54 8.05 -10.32
CA GLY A 123 2.74 7.97 -9.48
C GLY A 123 2.51 7.58 -8.02
N ALA A 124 1.27 7.35 -7.59
CA ALA A 124 0.97 6.78 -6.28
C ALA A 124 -0.34 6.00 -6.26
N SER A 125 -0.39 4.96 -5.42
CA SER A 125 -1.57 4.13 -5.19
C SER A 125 -1.54 3.54 -3.78
N GLY A 126 -2.29 4.16 -2.87
CA GLY A 126 -2.35 3.72 -1.47
C GLY A 126 -1.05 3.89 -0.68
N ALA A 127 -0.09 4.68 -1.17
CA ALA A 127 1.22 4.88 -0.55
C ALA A 127 1.16 5.76 0.72
N GLY A 128 0.08 6.51 0.95
CA GLY A 128 -0.06 7.34 2.15
C GLY A 128 -0.23 6.49 3.42
N ARG A 129 0.64 6.69 4.41
CA ARG A 129 0.53 6.03 5.72
C ARG A 129 -0.73 6.50 6.45
N LEU A 130 -1.62 5.57 6.80
CA LEU A 130 -2.83 5.81 7.60
C LEU A 130 -3.75 6.91 7.05
N VAL A 131 -3.71 7.18 5.74
CA VAL A 131 -4.61 8.12 5.08
C VAL A 131 -5.97 7.42 4.89
N TYR A 132 -6.71 7.24 6.00
CA TYR A 132 -7.99 6.54 6.04
C TYR A 132 -9.10 7.39 5.44
N ARG A 133 -9.20 7.42 4.10
CA ARG A 133 -10.19 8.20 3.33
C ARG A 133 -10.37 9.68 3.75
N TRP A 134 -9.56 10.18 4.67
CA TRP A 134 -9.76 11.47 5.32
C TRP A 134 -9.68 12.62 4.32
N PRO A 135 -8.77 12.61 3.32
CA PRO A 135 -8.81 13.60 2.25
C PRO A 135 -10.12 13.57 1.44
N GLN A 136 -10.68 12.38 1.18
CA GLN A 136 -11.97 12.25 0.49
C GLN A 136 -13.12 12.74 1.36
N VAL A 137 -13.13 12.40 2.65
CA VAL A 137 -14.13 12.89 3.61
C VAL A 137 -14.03 14.42 3.73
N LEU A 138 -12.82 14.96 3.81
CA LEU A 138 -12.58 16.40 3.87
C LEU A 138 -13.10 17.09 2.60
N SER A 139 -12.82 16.55 1.41
CA SER A 139 -13.36 17.08 0.15
C SER A 139 -14.89 17.11 0.16
N ILE A 140 -15.53 16.00 0.57
CA ILE A 140 -16.99 15.93 0.67
C ILE A 140 -17.53 16.97 1.67
N LEU A 141 -16.88 17.13 2.81
CA LEU A 141 -17.27 18.11 3.83
C LEU A 141 -17.12 19.55 3.33
N THR A 142 -16.04 19.85 2.60
CA THR A 142 -15.83 21.16 1.96
C THR A 142 -16.89 21.42 0.90
N ASP A 143 -17.18 20.46 0.02
CA ASP A 143 -18.21 20.60 -1.02
C ASP A 143 -19.61 20.85 -0.41
N LEU A 144 -19.92 20.18 0.70
CA LEU A 144 -21.17 20.39 1.44
C LEU A 144 -21.24 21.78 2.07
N HIS A 145 -20.15 22.23 2.70
CA HIS A 145 -20.07 23.57 3.30
C HIS A 145 -20.25 24.67 2.25
N ASP A 146 -19.48 24.59 1.16
CA ASP A 146 -19.59 25.47 0.00
C ASP A 146 -21.00 25.46 -0.61
N GLY A 147 -21.66 24.29 -0.64
CA GLY A 147 -23.03 24.15 -1.13
C GLY A 147 -24.05 24.85 -0.24
N LEU A 148 -23.88 24.77 1.10
CA LEU A 148 -24.75 25.43 2.07
C LEU A 148 -24.59 26.95 2.05
N GLU A 149 -23.36 27.46 1.99
CA GLU A 149 -23.11 28.91 1.92
C GLU A 149 -23.67 29.56 0.66
N ARG A 150 -23.73 28.83 -0.47
CA ARG A 150 -24.35 29.31 -1.71
C ARG A 150 -25.88 29.28 -1.70
N ALA A 151 -26.48 28.48 -0.83
CA ALA A 151 -27.94 28.40 -0.70
C ALA A 151 -28.50 29.47 0.25
N ASP A 152 -27.67 29.98 1.16
CA ASP A 152 -28.00 31.03 2.13
C ASP A 152 -27.63 32.46 1.65
N ALA A 153 -27.15 32.62 0.41
CA ALA A 153 -26.78 33.89 -0.24
C ALA A 153 -27.75 34.29 -1.36
#